data_AF-A0A538P2N5-F1
#
_entry.id   AF-A0A538P2N5-F1
#
_cell.length_a   1.000
_cell.length_b   1.000
_cell.length_c   1.000
_cell.angle_alpha   90.00
_cell.angle_beta   90.00
_cell.angle_gamma   90.00
#
_symmetry.space_group_name_H-M   'P 1'
#
loop_
_entity.id
_entity.type
_entity.pdbx_description
1 polymer ?
#
loop_
_entity_poly.entity_id
_entity_poly.type
_entity_poly.pdbx_seq_one_letter_code
_entity_poly.pdbx_strand_id
1 'polypeptide(L)'
;EDDDFIQNNFYDIGVAVGTERGLVVPVVRDADKKTFADLELDIAGFAVKAREGKLKIEDLQGGTFTISNGGVYGSLLSTPILNPPQSGILGMHKIMPRPIAVDGKVEIRPMMYLALSYDHRAVDGKEAVTFLIKVKECIEDPKKLPLDF
;
A
#
# COMPACT_ATOMS: atom_id res chain seq x y z
N GLU A 1 27.04 6.97 12.10
CA GLU A 1 27.32 5.81 11.24
C GLU A 1 25.98 5.36 10.68
N ASP A 2 25.47 6.06 9.66
CA ASP A 2 24.22 5.72 8.95
C ASP A 2 24.29 6.36 7.54
N ASP A 3 25.40 6.11 6.84
CA ASP A 3 25.63 6.61 5.46
C ASP A 3 25.34 5.53 4.40
N ASP A 4 24.97 4.31 4.81
CA ASP A 4 24.77 3.20 3.90
C ASP A 4 23.33 3.11 3.41
N PHE A 5 23.16 3.08 2.09
CA PHE A 5 21.87 2.78 1.45
C PHE A 5 21.67 1.26 1.38
N ILE A 6 20.64 0.75 2.08
CA ILE A 6 20.32 -0.68 2.09
C ILE A 6 19.31 -0.99 1.00
N GLN A 7 19.74 -1.76 -0.01
CA GLN A 7 18.84 -2.32 -1.02
C GLN A 7 18.34 -3.69 -0.59
N ASN A 8 17.03 -3.82 -0.39
CA ASN A 8 16.38 -5.09 -0.07
C ASN A 8 16.06 -5.88 -1.34
N ASN A 9 16.36 -7.18 -1.34
CA ASN A 9 16.04 -8.12 -2.43
C ASN A 9 14.88 -9.07 -2.05
N PHE A 10 13.95 -8.59 -1.22
CA PHE A 10 12.75 -9.28 -0.76
C PHE A 10 11.62 -8.26 -0.59
N TYR A 11 10.37 -8.71 -0.64
CA TYR A 11 9.19 -7.84 -0.69
C TYR A 11 8.29 -8.07 0.52
N ASP A 12 8.71 -7.54 1.66
CA ASP A 12 7.93 -7.55 2.90
C ASP A 12 7.07 -6.29 2.99
N ILE A 13 5.75 -6.43 2.87
CA ILE A 13 4.83 -5.28 2.75
C ILE A 13 4.06 -5.09 4.06
N GLY A 14 4.24 -3.94 4.70
CA GLY A 14 3.43 -3.50 5.82
C GLY A 14 2.01 -3.17 5.37
N VAL A 15 0.99 -3.71 6.02
CA VAL A 15 -0.42 -3.43 5.72
C VAL A 15 -1.07 -2.84 6.96
N ALA A 16 -1.50 -1.59 6.88
CA ALA A 16 -2.10 -0.91 8.02
C ALA A 16 -3.50 -1.47 8.33
N VAL A 17 -3.69 -1.94 9.57
CA VAL A 17 -4.92 -2.52 10.08
C VAL A 17 -5.46 -1.64 11.21
N GLY A 18 -6.68 -1.15 11.05
CA GLY A 18 -7.39 -0.40 12.09
C GLY A 18 -7.91 -1.32 13.19
N THR A 19 -7.67 -0.95 14.45
CA THR A 19 -8.22 -1.60 15.65
C THR A 19 -8.91 -0.58 16.55
N GLU A 20 -9.67 -1.04 17.53
CA GLU A 20 -10.27 -0.15 18.54
C GLU A 20 -9.23 0.63 19.37
N ARG A 21 -8.00 0.10 19.47
CA ARG A 21 -6.90 0.71 20.22
C ARG A 21 -6.00 1.62 19.38
N GLY A 22 -6.31 1.76 18.09
CA GLY A 22 -5.51 2.52 17.12
C GLY A 22 -5.09 1.70 15.92
N LEU A 23 -4.09 2.20 15.19
CA LEU A 23 -3.59 1.60 13.95
C LEU A 23 -2.33 0.77 14.24
N VAL A 24 -2.27 -0.43 13.68
CA VAL A 24 -1.08 -1.29 13.70
C VAL A 24 -0.71 -1.67 12.28
N VAL A 25 0.58 -1.93 12.03
CA VAL A 25 1.08 -2.23 10.68
C VAL A 25 1.81 -3.58 10.70
N PRO A 26 1.07 -4.70 10.65
CA PRO A 26 1.66 -6.02 10.45
C PRO A 26 2.31 -6.14 9.06
N VAL A 27 3.30 -7.02 8.95
CA VAL A 27 4.11 -7.21 7.75
C VAL A 27 3.75 -8.53 7.05
N VAL A 28 3.25 -8.44 5.83
CA VAL A 28 3.09 -9.57 4.92
C VAL A 28 4.46 -9.88 4.31
N ARG A 29 5.07 -10.99 4.73
CA ARG A 29 6.41 -11.39 4.29
C ARG A 29 6.41 -12.07 2.93
N ASP A 30 7.48 -11.89 2.15
CA ASP A 30 7.67 -12.52 0.83
C ASP A 30 6.43 -12.38 -0.08
N ALA A 31 5.87 -11.17 -0.15
CA ALA A 31 4.60 -10.92 -0.85
C ALA A 31 4.66 -11.24 -2.35
N ASP A 32 5.85 -11.21 -2.95
CA ASP A 32 6.13 -11.59 -4.34
C ASP A 32 5.98 -13.08 -4.63
N LYS A 33 6.05 -13.94 -3.60
CA LYS A 33 5.98 -15.40 -3.74
C LYS A 33 4.60 -15.96 -3.44
N LYS A 34 3.62 -15.09 -3.21
CA LYS A 34 2.28 -15.43 -2.75
C LYS A 34 1.26 -15.24 -3.84
N THR A 35 0.29 -16.16 -3.89
CA THR A 35 -0.89 -15.96 -4.72
C THR A 35 -1.78 -14.88 -4.10
N PHE A 36 -2.73 -14.33 -4.88
CA PHE A 36 -3.73 -13.41 -4.33
C PHE A 36 -4.52 -14.02 -3.17
N ALA A 37 -4.80 -15.32 -3.21
CA ALA A 37 -5.50 -16.00 -2.13
C ALA A 37 -4.67 -16.03 -0.85
N ASP A 38 -3.37 -16.31 -0.96
CA ASP A 38 -2.46 -16.33 0.20
C ASP A 38 -2.32 -14.94 0.81
N LEU A 39 -2.19 -13.90 -0.02
CA LEU A 39 -2.14 -12.51 0.44
C LEU A 39 -3.41 -12.11 1.21
N GLU A 40 -4.59 -12.45 0.70
CA GLU A 40 -5.86 -12.18 1.38
C GLU A 40 -5.99 -12.94 2.71
N LEU A 41 -5.57 -14.21 2.74
CA LEU A 41 -5.58 -15.02 3.96
C LEU A 41 -4.65 -14.44 5.03
N ASP A 42 -3.46 -13.96 4.65
CA ASP A 42 -2.54 -13.31 5.58
C ASP A 42 -3.13 -12.02 6.15
N ILE A 43 -3.66 -11.14 5.29
CA ILE A 43 -4.25 -9.87 5.71
C ILE A 43 -5.46 -10.12 6.63
N ALA A 44 -6.32 -11.07 6.29
CA ALA A 44 -7.45 -11.46 7.12
C ALA A 44 -7.00 -12.03 8.48
N GLY A 45 -5.97 -12.88 8.47
CA GLY A 45 -5.36 -13.42 9.69
C GLY A 45 -4.80 -12.33 10.61
N PHE A 46 -4.10 -11.34 10.03
CA PHE A 46 -3.63 -10.18 10.77
C PHE A 46 -4.77 -9.33 11.32
N ALA A 47 -5.84 -9.11 10.56
CA ALA A 47 -7.02 -8.38 11.03
C ALA A 47 -7.67 -9.05 12.26
N VAL A 48 -7.77 -10.38 12.26
CA VAL A 48 -8.26 -11.16 13.42
C VAL A 48 -7.30 -11.02 14.60
N LYS A 49 -6.00 -11.28 14.40
CA LYS A 49 -4.99 -11.15 15.47
C LYS A 49 -4.96 -9.74 16.06
N ALA A 50 -5.08 -8.70 15.23
CA ALA A 50 -5.09 -7.31 15.65
C ALA A 50 -6.30 -7.00 16.54
N ARG A 51 -7.49 -7.45 16.13
CA ARG A 51 -8.73 -7.30 16.91
C ARG A 51 -8.66 -8.03 18.25
N GLU A 52 -8.05 -9.21 18.28
CA GLU A 52 -7.87 -10.00 19.50
C GLU A 52 -6.69 -9.54 20.37
N GLY A 53 -5.89 -8.57 19.92
CA GLY A 53 -4.68 -8.13 20.62
C GLY A 53 -3.57 -9.19 20.68
N LYS A 54 -3.53 -10.11 19.73
CA LYS A 54 -2.60 -11.26 19.66
C LYS A 54 -1.48 -11.09 18.64
N LEU A 55 -1.30 -9.89 18.08
CA LEU A 55 -0.14 -9.60 17.23
C LEU A 55 1.14 -9.70 18.06
N LYS A 56 2.12 -10.42 17.51
CA LYS A 56 3.45 -10.53 18.09
C LYS A 56 4.33 -9.40 17.57
N ILE A 57 5.43 -9.12 18.28
CA ILE A 57 6.45 -8.17 17.82
C ILE A 57 7.01 -8.56 16.44
N GLU A 58 7.21 -9.86 16.21
CA GLU A 58 7.65 -10.41 14.92
C GLU A 58 6.68 -10.13 13.76
N ASP A 59 5.38 -9.99 14.06
CA ASP A 59 4.38 -9.63 13.05
C ASP A 59 4.50 -8.14 12.65
N LEU A 60 5.08 -7.29 13.51
CA LEU A 60 5.14 -5.84 13.36
C LEU A 60 6.52 -5.31 12.94
N GLN A 61 7.56 -6.12 13.04
CA GLN A 61 8.93 -5.71 12.76
C GLN A 61 9.36 -5.96 11.30
N GLY A 62 10.07 -4.98 10.75
CA GLY A 62 10.65 -5.01 9.40
C GLY A 62 9.76 -4.30 8.39
N GLY A 63 9.59 -4.94 7.23
CA GLY A 63 8.88 -4.35 6.09
C GLY A 63 9.75 -3.39 5.29
N THR A 64 9.59 -3.43 3.96
CA THR A 64 10.31 -2.59 3.00
C THR A 64 9.45 -1.46 2.48
N PHE A 65 8.12 -1.61 2.55
CA PHE A 65 7.14 -0.63 2.10
C PHE A 65 5.84 -0.77 2.91
N THR A 66 5.04 0.30 3.02
CA THR A 66 3.74 0.27 3.71
C THR A 66 2.58 0.64 2.79
N ILE A 67 1.46 -0.05 2.93
CA ILE A 67 0.16 0.31 2.34
C ILE A 67 -0.81 0.65 3.48
N SER A 68 -1.46 1.81 3.37
CA SER A 68 -2.47 2.26 4.34
C SER A 68 -3.75 2.65 3.62
N ASN A 69 -4.91 2.25 4.16
CA ASN A 69 -6.21 2.54 3.57
C ASN A 69 -7.04 3.45 4.48
N GLY A 70 -6.91 4.76 4.28
CA GLY A 70 -7.75 5.76 4.96
C GLY A 70 -9.17 5.86 4.36
N GLY A 71 -9.41 5.21 3.23
CA GLY A 71 -10.72 5.19 2.56
C GLY A 71 -11.81 4.54 3.39
N VAL A 72 -11.45 3.62 4.30
CA VAL A 72 -12.39 3.01 5.26
C VAL A 72 -13.02 4.03 6.20
N TYR A 73 -12.36 5.17 6.43
CA TYR A 73 -12.86 6.30 7.23
C TYR A 73 -13.43 7.44 6.37
N GLY A 74 -13.53 7.24 5.06
CA GLY A 74 -14.06 8.22 4.13
C GLY A 74 -13.08 9.31 3.68
N SER A 75 -11.78 9.15 3.95
CA SER A 75 -10.76 10.11 3.49
C SER A 75 -10.75 10.20 1.97
N LEU A 76 -10.81 11.42 1.43
CA LEU A 76 -10.76 11.68 -0.02
C LEU A 76 -9.32 11.63 -0.54
N LEU A 77 -8.40 12.30 0.15
CA LEU A 77 -6.98 12.40 -0.15
C LEU A 77 -6.27 12.85 1.12
N SER A 78 -5.06 12.35 1.36
CA SER A 78 -4.21 12.72 2.49
C SER A 78 -2.74 12.54 2.15
N THR A 79 -1.86 13.06 2.99
CA THR A 79 -0.41 12.89 2.90
C THR A 79 0.03 11.82 3.91
N PRO A 80 0.18 10.54 3.51
CA PRO A 80 0.56 9.49 4.44
C PRO A 80 1.98 9.75 4.98
N ILE A 81 2.22 9.38 6.24
CA ILE A 81 3.52 9.54 6.90
C ILE A 81 4.31 8.25 6.72
N LEU A 82 5.59 8.35 6.37
CA LEU A 82 6.50 7.20 6.27
C LEU A 82 6.53 6.42 7.58
N ASN A 83 6.67 5.11 7.51
CA ASN A 83 6.90 4.24 8.66
C ASN A 83 8.40 3.92 8.73
N PRO A 84 9.22 4.64 9.52
CA PRO A 84 10.67 4.46 9.51
C PRO A 84 11.03 3.01 9.89
N PRO A 85 12.07 2.42 9.26
CA PRO A 85 13.05 3.04 8.37
C PRO A 85 12.68 3.02 6.86
N GLN A 86 11.42 2.78 6.50
CA GLN A 86 11.01 2.60 5.10
C GLN A 86 11.06 3.90 4.28
N SER A 87 11.41 3.77 3.00
CA SER A 87 11.55 4.91 2.07
C SER A 87 10.26 5.30 1.35
N GLY A 88 9.15 4.56 1.53
CA GLY A 88 7.90 4.84 0.83
C GLY A 88 6.65 4.28 1.52
N ILE A 89 5.52 4.96 1.33
CA ILE A 89 4.19 4.53 1.78
C ILE A 89 3.11 4.89 0.75
N LEU A 90 2.25 3.93 0.42
CA LEU A 90 1.08 4.11 -0.43
C LEU A 90 -0.19 4.31 0.43
N GLY A 91 -0.84 5.46 0.26
CA GLY A 91 -2.13 5.79 0.83
C GLY A 91 -3.27 5.54 -0.17
N MET A 92 -4.15 4.61 0.16
CA MET A 92 -5.44 4.38 -0.49
C MET A 92 -6.54 5.22 0.19
N HIS A 93 -7.52 5.65 -0.61
CA HIS A 93 -8.58 6.55 -0.18
C HIS A 93 -9.96 6.04 -0.58
N LYS A 94 -11.01 6.78 -0.24
CA LYS A 94 -12.39 6.38 -0.53
C LYS A 94 -12.61 6.27 -2.04
N ILE A 95 -13.26 5.18 -2.45
CA ILE A 95 -13.82 5.06 -3.80
C ILE A 95 -15.13 5.85 -3.84
N MET A 96 -15.27 6.78 -4.78
CA MET A 96 -16.51 7.52 -4.97
C MET A 96 -16.82 7.77 -6.45
N PRO A 97 -18.10 7.82 -6.84
CA PRO A 97 -18.49 8.19 -8.19
C PRO A 97 -18.00 9.61 -8.53
N ARG A 98 -17.34 9.77 -9.68
CA ARG A 98 -16.90 11.06 -10.18
C ARG A 98 -17.14 11.18 -11.68
N PRO A 99 -17.55 12.36 -12.19
CA PRO A 99 -17.58 12.62 -13.62
C PRO A 99 -16.14 12.73 -14.15
N ILE A 100 -15.81 11.91 -15.15
CA ILE A 100 -14.50 11.84 -15.79
C ILE A 100 -14.70 11.84 -17.31
N ALA A 101 -13.77 12.42 -18.05
CA ALA A 101 -13.77 12.36 -19.50
C ALA A 101 -13.21 11.00 -19.97
N VAL A 102 -14.01 10.24 -20.72
CA VAL A 102 -13.63 8.98 -21.37
C VAL A 102 -14.01 9.09 -22.84
N ASP A 103 -13.03 8.96 -23.74
CA ASP A 103 -13.21 9.07 -25.19
C ASP A 103 -14.03 10.30 -25.64
N GLY A 104 -13.76 11.45 -25.00
CA GLY A 104 -14.41 12.73 -25.30
C GLY A 104 -15.84 12.89 -24.72
N LYS A 105 -16.33 11.93 -23.91
CA LYS A 105 -17.63 11.99 -23.23
C LYS A 105 -17.45 12.07 -21.72
N VAL A 106 -18.39 12.72 -21.04
CA VAL A 106 -18.44 12.72 -19.58
C VAL A 106 -19.16 11.46 -19.11
N GLU A 107 -18.45 10.63 -18.35
CA GLU A 107 -19.00 9.42 -17.74
C GLU A 107 -18.76 9.44 -16.23
N ILE A 108 -19.70 8.88 -15.46
CA ILE A 108 -19.52 8.71 -14.02
C ILE A 108 -18.77 7.38 -13.80
N ARG A 109 -17.59 7.45 -13.17
CA ARG A 109 -16.76 6.28 -12.86
C ARG A 109 -16.46 6.21 -11.35
N PRO A 110 -16.31 5.00 -10.77
CA PRO A 110 -15.81 4.85 -9.42
C PRO A 110 -14.31 5.21 -9.39
N MET A 111 -13.97 6.31 -8.73
CA MET A 111 -12.61 6.83 -8.71
C MET A 111 -12.05 6.83 -7.29
N MET A 112 -10.75 6.57 -7.18
CA MET A 112 -9.97 6.66 -5.95
C MET A 112 -8.76 7.55 -6.20
N TYR A 113 -8.39 8.39 -5.22
CA TYR A 113 -7.07 9.01 -5.20
C TYR A 113 -6.04 8.10 -4.54
N LEU A 114 -4.87 8.00 -5.14
CA LEU A 114 -3.70 7.37 -4.52
C LEU A 114 -2.70 8.46 -4.12
N ALA A 115 -2.11 8.33 -2.94
CA ALA A 115 -1.02 9.19 -2.48
C ALA A 115 0.21 8.35 -2.22
N LEU A 116 1.35 8.75 -2.76
CA LEU A 116 2.64 8.16 -2.45
C LEU A 116 3.47 9.21 -1.72
N SER A 117 3.80 8.94 -0.46
CA SER A 117 4.86 9.66 0.23
C SER A 117 6.14 8.85 0.12
N TYR A 118 7.25 9.52 -0.16
CA TYR A 118 8.55 8.90 -0.35
C TYR A 118 9.65 9.78 0.25
N ASP A 119 10.73 9.15 0.69
CA ASP A 119 11.91 9.85 1.17
C ASP A 119 12.74 10.34 -0.02
N HIS A 120 12.72 11.65 -0.26
CA HIS A 120 13.40 12.27 -1.40
C HIS A 120 14.94 12.19 -1.32
N ARG A 121 15.49 11.77 -0.16
CA ARG A 121 16.92 11.46 -0.02
C ARG A 121 17.29 10.15 -0.71
N ALA A 122 16.33 9.23 -0.83
CA ALA A 122 16.50 7.90 -1.36
C ALA A 122 15.87 7.70 -2.75
N VAL A 123 14.78 8.41 -3.05
CA VAL A 123 13.96 8.21 -4.26
C VAL A 123 13.78 9.54 -4.99
N ASP A 124 14.04 9.54 -6.30
CA ASP A 124 13.76 10.68 -7.19
C ASP A 124 12.26 10.81 -7.49
N GLY A 125 11.79 12.05 -7.69
CA GLY A 125 10.43 12.33 -8.15
C GLY A 125 10.04 11.59 -9.43
N LYS A 126 10.95 11.37 -10.39
CA LYS A 126 10.64 10.54 -11.58
C LYS A 126 10.33 9.10 -11.19
N GLU A 127 11.13 8.50 -10.31
CA GLU A 127 10.94 7.12 -9.85
C GLU A 127 9.64 6.99 -9.08
N ALA A 128 9.35 7.91 -8.16
CA ALA A 128 8.10 7.94 -7.41
C ALA A 128 6.86 8.08 -8.31
N VAL A 129 6.91 8.98 -9.30
CA VAL A 129 5.79 9.19 -10.23
C VAL A 129 5.59 7.96 -11.12
N THR A 130 6.66 7.40 -11.68
CA THR A 130 6.56 6.21 -12.55
C THR A 130 6.09 4.97 -11.78
N PHE A 131 6.52 4.80 -10.53
CA PHE A 131 5.99 3.77 -9.63
C PHE A 131 4.48 3.92 -9.43
N LEU A 132 4.01 5.12 -9.07
CA LEU A 132 2.58 5.36 -8.82
C LEU A 132 1.73 5.19 -10.09
N ILE A 133 2.25 5.58 -11.25
CA ILE A 133 1.61 5.32 -12.56
C ILE A 133 1.48 3.82 -12.79
N LYS A 134 2.54 3.03 -12.53
CA LYS A 134 2.50 1.58 -12.71
C LYS A 134 1.45 0.92 -11.79
N VAL A 135 1.37 1.35 -10.53
CA VAL A 135 0.33 0.90 -9.59
C VAL A 135 -1.07 1.24 -10.13
N LYS A 136 -1.31 2.49 -10.55
CA LYS A 136 -2.57 2.91 -11.16
C LYS A 136 -2.94 2.02 -12.36
N GLU A 137 -2.01 1.81 -13.28
CA GLU A 137 -2.27 1.02 -14.49
C GLU A 137 -2.63 -0.43 -14.19
N CYS A 138 -1.94 -1.06 -13.23
CA CYS A 138 -2.25 -2.43 -12.81
C CYS A 138 -3.61 -2.54 -12.11
N ILE A 139 -4.04 -1.51 -11.38
CA ILE A 139 -5.38 -1.48 -10.76
C ILE A 139 -6.47 -1.25 -11.80
N GLU A 140 -6.24 -0.35 -12.77
CA GLU A 140 -7.22 -0.05 -13.83
C GLU A 140 -7.35 -1.20 -14.85
N ASP A 141 -6.26 -1.93 -15.10
CA ASP A 141 -6.24 -3.12 -15.95
C ASP A 141 -5.36 -4.23 -15.32
N PRO A 142 -5.97 -5.13 -14.52
CA PRO A 142 -5.25 -6.22 -13.86
C PRO A 142 -4.49 -7.16 -14.80
N LYS A 143 -4.82 -7.19 -16.10
CA LYS A 143 -4.08 -7.99 -17.09
C LYS A 143 -2.65 -7.50 -17.32
N LYS A 144 -2.33 -6.27 -16.89
CA LYS A 144 -0.97 -5.69 -16.94
C LYS A 144 -0.06 -6.15 -15.80
N LEU A 145 -0.62 -6.88 -14.84
CA LEU A 145 0.18 -7.59 -13.86
C LEU A 145 1.00 -8.68 -14.57
N PRO A 146 2.21 -9.01 -14.09
CA PRO A 146 2.99 -10.11 -14.64
C PRO A 146 2.14 -11.40 -14.73
N LEU A 147 2.25 -12.15 -15.81
CA LEU A 147 1.43 -13.35 -16.03
C LEU A 147 1.82 -14.52 -15.11
N ASP A 148 2.97 -14.43 -14.44
CA ASP A 148 3.48 -15.47 -13.54
C ASP A 148 3.07 -15.15 -12.09
N PHE A 149 1.88 -15.61 -11.72
CA PHE A 149 1.43 -15.83 -10.34
C PHE A 149 0.98 -17.29 -10.19
#